data_AF-A0A7C6ULR4-F1
#
_entry.id   AF-A0A7C6ULR4-F1
#
_cell.length_a   1.000
_cell.length_b   1.000
_cell.length_c   1.000
_cell.angle_alpha   90.00
_cell.angle_beta   90.00
_cell.angle_gamma   90.00
#
_symmetry.space_group_name_H-M   'P 1'
#
loop_
_entity.id
_entity.type
_entity.pdbx_description
1 polymer ?
#
loop_
_entity_poly.entity_id
_entity_poly.type
_entity_poly.pdbx_seq_one_letter_code
_entity_poly.pdbx_strand_id
1 'polypeptide(L)'
;MKGKRLDISYLNDVIDETIEAVEKGQNEIFDIFEHAKTECNRIEKELEEIKKETMEAIKKVDELEKQERSAKYRLMVVSKDFKNYSEEDIREAYQDANNLQVKLTLERQREIQLREKRADLEISLRSMMKILNQAEHLSMQVGVALGFLKGNLQDVSNHLLDVSQKQAFAVQIIKAQEEERKRVARDIHDGPAQTLANIVIQAEICERLFEKDPAQVPGELKALKGTVRGSLKELRKIIFNLRPAALDDIGLRQLHEGIVKWVAICVS
;
A
#
# COMPACT_ATOMS: atom_id res chain seq x y z
N MET A 1 -7.38 -31.50 -6.87
CA MET A 1 -6.81 -30.17 -7.16
C MET A 1 -6.11 -29.68 -5.89
N LYS A 2 -4.78 -29.67 -5.88
CA LYS A 2 -3.99 -29.19 -4.73
C LYS A 2 -4.17 -27.67 -4.65
N GLY A 3 -4.94 -27.19 -3.67
CA GLY A 3 -4.98 -25.77 -3.33
C GLY A 3 -3.56 -25.34 -2.96
N LYS A 4 -2.97 -24.45 -3.76
CA LYS A 4 -1.77 -23.72 -3.37
C LYS A 4 -2.11 -23.02 -2.05
N ARG A 5 -1.46 -23.42 -0.95
CA ARG A 5 -1.37 -22.55 0.22
C ARG A 5 -0.84 -21.22 -0.30
N LEU A 6 -1.64 -20.15 -0.21
CA LEU A 6 -1.12 -18.80 -0.37
C LEU A 6 -0.06 -18.63 0.71
N ASP A 7 1.19 -18.74 0.30
CA ASP A 7 2.32 -18.46 1.17
C ASP A 7 2.35 -16.95 1.37
N ILE A 8 2.35 -16.51 2.64
CA ILE A 8 2.36 -15.08 2.98
C ILE A 8 3.59 -14.41 2.35
N SER A 9 4.70 -15.15 2.22
CA SER A 9 5.89 -14.69 1.52
C SER A 9 5.60 -14.37 0.05
N TYR A 10 4.94 -15.28 -0.68
CA TYR A 10 4.63 -15.07 -2.09
C TYR A 10 3.71 -13.86 -2.32
N LEU A 11 2.77 -13.63 -1.40
CA LEU A 11 1.91 -12.46 -1.49
C LEU A 11 2.69 -11.15 -1.28
N ASN A 12 3.60 -11.13 -0.30
CA ASN A 12 4.48 -9.96 -0.08
C ASN A 12 5.39 -9.71 -1.28
N ASP A 13 5.95 -10.76 -1.89
CA ASP A 13 6.82 -10.62 -3.07
C ASP A 13 6.08 -9.97 -4.25
N VAL A 14 4.84 -10.41 -4.53
CA VAL A 14 4.00 -9.83 -5.60
C VAL A 14 3.62 -8.38 -5.30
N ILE A 15 3.39 -8.06 -4.02
CA ILE A 15 3.09 -6.71 -3.57
C ILE A 15 4.29 -5.80 -3.80
N ASP A 16 5.47 -6.23 -3.38
CA ASP A 16 6.71 -5.46 -3.52
C ASP A 16 7.04 -5.23 -4.99
N GLU A 17 6.94 -6.26 -5.84
CA GLU A 17 7.09 -6.11 -7.30
C GLU A 17 6.10 -5.09 -7.90
N THR A 18 4.85 -5.09 -7.42
CA THR A 18 3.83 -4.14 -7.89
C THR A 18 4.15 -2.71 -7.45
N ILE A 19 4.59 -2.53 -6.20
CA ILE A 19 5.01 -1.24 -5.67
C ILE A 19 6.21 -0.72 -6.46
N GLU A 20 7.23 -1.53 -6.68
CA GLU A 20 8.42 -1.16 -7.45
C GLU A 20 8.07 -0.76 -8.89
N ALA A 21 7.17 -1.49 -9.55
CA ALA A 21 6.73 -1.16 -10.89
C ALA A 21 6.01 0.21 -10.95
N VAL A 22 5.19 0.52 -9.96
CA VAL A 22 4.49 1.81 -9.86
C VAL A 22 5.46 2.94 -9.52
N GLU A 23 6.41 2.72 -8.59
CA GLU A 23 7.47 3.67 -8.25
C GLU A 23 8.36 3.99 -9.45
N LYS A 24 8.68 2.99 -10.28
CA LYS A 24 9.38 3.21 -11.54
C LYS A 24 8.59 4.12 -12.48
N GLY A 25 7.30 3.87 -12.66
CA GLY A 25 6.43 4.75 -13.46
C GLY A 25 6.35 6.17 -12.90
N GLN A 26 6.36 6.33 -11.56
CA GLN A 26 6.40 7.64 -10.92
C GLN A 26 7.70 8.39 -11.24
N ASN A 27 8.84 7.70 -11.25
CA ASN A 27 10.13 8.29 -11.64
C ASN A 27 10.14 8.73 -13.11
N GLU A 28 9.58 7.93 -14.01
CA GLU A 28 9.45 8.31 -15.43
C GLU A 28 8.58 9.58 -15.62
N ILE A 29 7.48 9.70 -14.85
CA ILE A 29 6.65 10.92 -14.85
C ILE A 29 7.44 12.12 -14.32
N PHE A 30 8.26 11.92 -13.29
CA PHE A 30 9.10 12.96 -12.73
C PHE A 30 10.16 13.45 -13.74
N ASP A 31 10.80 12.53 -14.47
CA ASP A 31 11.76 12.88 -15.53
C ASP A 31 11.09 13.71 -16.65
N ILE A 32 9.87 13.34 -17.06
CA ILE A 32 9.08 14.11 -18.02
C ILE A 32 8.77 15.50 -17.48
N PHE A 33 8.39 15.61 -16.21
CA PHE A 33 8.11 16.88 -15.56
C PHE A 33 9.34 17.79 -15.55
N GLU A 34 10.48 17.30 -15.08
CA GLU A 34 11.73 18.07 -15.03
C GLU A 34 12.18 18.49 -16.44
N HIS A 35 12.10 17.59 -17.43
CA HIS A 35 12.37 17.93 -18.82
C HIS A 35 11.45 19.04 -19.34
N ALA A 36 10.12 18.89 -19.20
CA ALA A 36 9.15 19.90 -19.64
C ALA A 36 9.38 21.26 -18.95
N LYS A 37 9.74 21.24 -17.67
CA LYS A 37 10.05 22.46 -16.89
C LYS A 37 11.29 23.17 -17.41
N THR A 38 12.36 22.41 -17.69
CA THR A 38 13.59 22.99 -18.27
C THR A 38 13.34 23.57 -19.66
N GLU A 39 12.55 22.90 -20.50
CA GLU A 39 12.19 23.40 -21.83
C GLU A 39 11.29 24.63 -21.78
N CYS A 40 10.30 24.68 -20.87
CA CYS A 40 9.51 25.90 -20.62
C CYS A 40 10.42 27.09 -20.29
N ASN A 41 11.34 26.92 -19.33
CA ASN A 41 12.28 27.97 -18.93
C ASN A 41 13.19 28.40 -20.09
N ARG A 42 13.61 27.47 -20.94
CA ARG A 42 14.44 27.75 -22.12
C ARG A 42 13.65 28.57 -23.15
N ILE A 43 12.44 28.14 -23.50
CA ILE A 43 11.57 28.80 -24.46
C ILE A 43 11.17 30.19 -23.95
N GLU A 44 10.90 30.36 -22.66
CA GLU A 44 10.57 31.66 -22.07
C GLU A 44 11.71 32.67 -22.23
N LYS A 45 12.96 32.25 -22.00
CA LYS A 45 14.14 33.10 -22.21
C LYS A 45 14.30 33.50 -23.67
N GLU A 46 14.21 32.52 -24.58
CA GLU A 46 14.32 32.78 -26.02
C GLU A 46 13.18 33.69 -26.53
N LEU A 47 11.97 33.49 -26.00
CA LEU A 47 10.81 34.31 -26.33
C LEU A 47 10.99 35.77 -25.87
N GLU A 48 11.62 35.99 -24.72
CA GLU A 48 11.91 37.34 -24.22
C GLU A 48 12.91 38.08 -25.11
N GLU A 49 13.97 37.39 -25.54
CA GLU A 49 14.94 37.92 -26.50
C GLU A 49 14.28 38.26 -27.84
N ILE A 50 13.50 37.33 -28.40
CA ILE A 50 12.79 37.55 -29.68
C ILE A 50 11.76 38.67 -29.59
N LYS A 51 11.04 38.81 -28.46
CA LYS A 51 10.12 39.94 -28.25
C LYS A 51 10.86 41.27 -28.31
N LYS A 52 12.03 41.36 -27.69
CA LYS A 52 12.87 42.56 -27.72
C LYS A 52 13.35 42.86 -29.15
N GLU A 53 13.91 41.88 -29.84
CA GLU A 53 14.37 42.05 -31.24
C GLU A 53 13.22 42.44 -32.17
N THR A 54 12.05 41.83 -32.00
CA THR A 54 10.84 42.16 -32.78
C THR A 54 10.45 43.63 -32.57
N MET A 55 10.50 44.11 -31.33
CA MET A 55 10.17 45.50 -31.02
C MET A 55 11.20 46.48 -31.61
N GLU A 56 12.48 46.12 -31.62
CA GLU A 56 13.54 46.90 -32.26
C GLU A 56 13.36 46.96 -33.79
N ALA A 57 13.05 45.82 -34.43
CA ALA A 57 12.78 45.76 -35.86
C ALA A 57 11.56 46.60 -36.27
N ILE A 58 10.46 46.51 -35.52
CA ILE A 58 9.26 47.35 -35.75
C ILE A 58 9.62 48.84 -35.71
N LYS A 59 10.33 49.27 -34.67
CA LYS A 59 10.77 50.68 -34.56
C LYS A 59 11.64 51.09 -35.74
N LYS A 60 12.53 50.20 -36.21
CA LYS A 60 13.41 50.48 -37.35
C LYS A 60 12.66 50.60 -38.66
N VAL A 61 11.67 49.73 -38.88
CA VAL A 61 10.76 49.80 -40.02
C VAL A 61 10.00 51.12 -40.01
N ASP A 62 9.39 51.51 -38.88
CA ASP A 62 8.67 52.77 -38.73
C ASP A 62 9.55 54.01 -39.03
N GLU A 63 10.81 53.99 -38.59
CA GLU A 63 11.79 55.05 -38.90
C GLU A 63 12.12 55.10 -40.40
N LEU A 64 12.44 53.95 -40.99
CA LEU A 64 12.82 53.86 -42.41
C LEU A 64 11.65 54.22 -43.33
N GLU A 65 10.41 53.89 -42.96
CA GLU A 65 9.22 54.31 -43.71
C GLU A 65 9.08 55.83 -43.77
N LYS A 66 9.34 56.54 -42.66
CA LYS A 66 9.31 58.00 -42.63
C LYS A 66 10.42 58.61 -43.48
N GLN A 67 11.62 58.05 -43.41
CA GLN A 67 12.78 58.48 -44.20
C GLN A 67 12.55 58.25 -45.70
N GLU A 68 12.07 57.06 -46.07
CA GLU A 68 11.77 56.69 -47.46
C GLU A 68 10.70 57.60 -48.07
N ARG A 69 9.64 57.90 -47.32
CA ARG A 69 8.59 58.83 -47.76
C ARG A 69 9.15 60.23 -48.03
N SER A 70 10.05 60.70 -47.16
CA SER A 70 10.71 62.00 -47.30
C SER A 70 11.66 62.04 -48.50
N ALA A 71 12.44 60.98 -48.70
CA ALA A 71 13.36 60.85 -49.83
C ALA A 71 12.62 60.77 -51.18
N LYS A 72 11.51 60.03 -51.25
CA LYS A 72 10.63 60.00 -52.43
C LYS A 72 10.04 61.36 -52.75
N TYR A 73 9.64 62.13 -51.74
CA TYR A 73 9.15 63.50 -51.94
C TYR A 73 10.26 64.41 -52.50
N ARG A 74 11.48 64.35 -51.94
CA ARG A 74 12.65 65.08 -52.47
C ARG A 74 12.91 64.73 -53.93
N LEU A 75 12.97 63.43 -54.25
CA LEU A 75 13.17 62.95 -55.63
C LEU A 75 12.09 63.50 -56.58
N MET A 76 10.83 63.50 -56.16
CA MET A 76 9.73 64.06 -56.94
C MET A 76 9.91 65.57 -57.20
N VAL A 77 10.32 66.35 -56.19
CA VAL A 77 10.55 67.80 -56.33
C VAL A 77 11.72 68.09 -57.26
N VAL A 78 12.87 67.46 -57.01
CA VAL A 78 14.12 67.66 -57.77
C VAL A 78 13.95 67.20 -59.23
N SER A 79 13.18 66.14 -59.47
CA SER A 79 12.88 65.66 -60.84
C SER A 79 11.88 66.54 -61.59
N LYS A 80 11.21 67.49 -60.94
CA LYS A 80 10.21 68.37 -61.58
C LYS A 80 10.75 69.77 -61.88
N ASP A 81 11.78 70.23 -61.15
CA ASP A 81 12.33 71.59 -61.24
C ASP A 81 13.75 71.62 -61.85
N PHE A 82 13.83 71.36 -63.16
CA PHE A 82 15.09 71.35 -63.92
C PHE A 82 15.77 72.72 -64.06
N LYS A 83 15.15 73.81 -63.58
CA LYS A 83 15.76 75.14 -63.60
C LYS A 83 16.66 75.39 -62.39
N ASN A 84 16.33 74.79 -61.26
CA ASN A 84 17.02 75.00 -59.99
C ASN A 84 17.88 73.80 -59.54
N TYR A 85 17.74 72.65 -60.21
CA TYR A 85 18.48 71.43 -59.87
C TYR A 85 19.25 70.86 -61.06
N SER A 86 20.45 70.35 -60.78
CA SER A 86 21.33 69.72 -61.76
C SER A 86 21.03 68.22 -61.94
N GLU A 87 21.59 67.62 -63.00
CA GLU A 87 21.50 66.18 -63.23
C GLU A 87 22.14 65.36 -62.08
N GLU A 88 23.15 65.92 -61.42
CA GLU A 88 23.79 65.30 -60.26
C GLU A 88 22.86 65.31 -59.03
N ASP A 89 22.11 66.40 -58.80
CA ASP A 89 21.13 66.47 -57.70
C ASP A 89 20.00 65.45 -57.88
N ILE A 90 19.56 65.23 -59.12
CA ILE A 90 18.56 64.20 -59.46
C ILE A 90 19.13 62.80 -59.18
N ARG A 91 20.39 62.55 -59.59
CA ARG A 91 21.07 61.28 -59.38
C ARG A 91 21.25 60.97 -57.89
N GLU A 92 21.66 61.95 -57.09
CA GLU A 92 21.81 61.81 -55.64
C GLU A 92 20.46 61.49 -54.97
N ALA A 93 19.41 62.25 -55.29
CA ALA A 93 18.07 62.01 -54.73
C ALA A 93 17.51 60.62 -55.12
N TYR A 94 17.82 60.15 -56.33
CA TYR A 94 17.44 58.81 -56.78
C TYR A 94 18.18 57.72 -56.01
N GLN A 95 19.50 57.86 -55.85
CA GLN A 95 20.32 56.93 -55.07
C GLN A 95 19.88 56.86 -53.61
N ASP A 96 19.61 58.00 -52.98
CA ASP A 96 19.12 58.08 -51.60
C ASP A 96 17.78 57.34 -51.42
N ALA A 97 16.82 57.62 -52.30
CA ALA A 97 15.50 56.98 -52.26
C ALA A 97 15.62 55.46 -52.48
N ASN A 98 16.43 55.02 -53.44
CA ASN A 98 16.64 53.60 -53.72
C ASN A 98 17.35 52.88 -52.56
N ASN A 99 18.38 53.49 -51.97
CA ASN A 99 19.11 52.95 -50.82
C ASN A 99 18.20 52.78 -49.59
N LEU A 100 17.32 53.76 -49.33
CA LEU A 100 16.33 53.67 -48.25
C LEU A 100 15.28 52.59 -48.54
N GLN A 101 14.83 52.45 -49.79
CA GLN A 101 13.88 51.40 -50.19
C GLN A 101 14.46 50.00 -49.97
N VAL A 102 15.73 49.76 -50.33
CA VAL A 102 16.41 48.48 -50.09
C VAL A 102 16.51 48.19 -48.59
N LYS A 103 16.97 49.16 -47.78
CA LYS A 103 17.06 49.02 -46.32
C LYS A 103 15.69 48.73 -45.69
N LEU A 104 14.64 49.45 -46.10
CA LEU A 104 13.28 49.25 -45.62
C LEU A 104 12.77 47.84 -45.93
N THR A 105 13.05 47.34 -47.14
CA THR A 105 12.63 45.99 -47.55
C THR A 105 13.31 44.91 -46.69
N LEU A 106 14.60 45.06 -46.43
CA LEU A 106 15.37 44.14 -45.59
C LEU A 106 14.86 44.13 -44.14
N GLU A 107 14.65 45.30 -43.54
CA GLU A 107 14.15 45.37 -42.16
C GLU A 107 12.70 44.88 -42.03
N ARG A 108 11.84 45.11 -43.03
CA ARG A 108 10.48 44.52 -43.07
C ARG A 108 10.54 43.00 -43.13
N GLN A 109 11.44 42.44 -43.93
CA GLN A 109 11.59 40.98 -43.99
C GLN A 109 12.10 40.41 -42.66
N ARG A 110 13.04 41.10 -42.01
CA ARG A 110 13.51 40.75 -40.66
C ARG A 110 12.38 40.81 -39.62
N GLU A 111 11.55 41.85 -39.64
CA GLU A 111 10.37 41.97 -38.76
C GLU A 111 9.42 40.79 -38.93
N ILE A 112 9.10 40.40 -40.18
CA ILE A 112 8.23 39.25 -40.47
C ILE A 112 8.81 37.96 -39.87
N GLN A 113 10.09 37.69 -40.14
CA GLN A 113 10.77 36.49 -39.62
C GLN A 113 10.77 36.43 -38.08
N LEU A 114 11.03 37.57 -37.42
CA LEU A 114 11.01 37.65 -35.96
C LEU A 114 9.60 37.41 -35.40
N ARG A 115 8.56 37.94 -36.05
CA ARG A 115 7.16 37.72 -35.66
C ARG A 115 6.73 36.26 -35.84
N GLU A 116 7.13 35.60 -36.92
CA GLU A 116 6.88 34.18 -37.15
C GLU A 116 7.57 33.33 -36.07
N LYS A 117 8.87 33.55 -35.84
CA LYS A 117 9.62 32.84 -34.80
C LYS A 117 9.00 33.05 -33.41
N ARG A 118 8.55 34.27 -33.10
CA ARG A 118 7.85 34.57 -31.86
C ARG A 118 6.56 33.75 -31.72
N ALA A 119 5.75 33.68 -32.77
CA ALA A 119 4.49 32.93 -32.76
C ALA A 119 4.74 31.43 -32.53
N ASP A 120 5.75 30.86 -33.19
CA ASP A 120 6.14 29.46 -33.03
C ASP A 120 6.60 29.14 -31.60
N LEU A 121 7.40 30.03 -30.99
CA LEU A 121 7.83 29.90 -29.60
C LEU A 121 6.63 30.03 -28.63
N GLU A 122 5.69 30.94 -28.86
CA GLU A 122 4.49 31.09 -28.04
C GLU A 122 3.57 29.86 -28.10
N ILE A 123 3.46 29.22 -29.26
CA ILE A 123 2.71 27.96 -29.44
C ILE A 123 3.43 26.82 -28.73
N SER A 124 4.74 26.70 -28.93
CA SER A 124 5.57 25.66 -28.31
C SER A 124 5.55 25.74 -26.79
N LEU A 125 5.65 26.96 -26.23
CA LEU A 125 5.55 27.20 -24.80
C LEU A 125 4.20 26.74 -24.24
N ARG A 126 3.10 27.11 -24.89
CA ARG A 126 1.76 26.67 -24.49
C ARG A 126 1.61 25.15 -24.52
N SER A 127 2.23 24.48 -25.49
CA SER A 127 2.23 23.02 -25.56
C SER A 127 3.04 22.41 -24.41
N MET A 128 4.25 22.91 -24.14
CA MET A 128 5.09 22.40 -23.04
C MET A 128 4.46 22.63 -21.67
N MET A 129 3.82 23.78 -21.45
CA MET A 129 3.07 24.05 -20.21
C MET A 129 1.91 23.06 -20.01
N LYS A 130 1.25 22.62 -21.07
CA LYS A 130 0.22 21.56 -20.95
C LYS A 130 0.82 20.24 -20.50
N ILE A 131 1.95 19.84 -21.07
CA ILE A 131 2.66 18.60 -20.68
C ILE A 131 3.10 18.69 -19.22
N LEU A 132 3.65 19.83 -18.81
CA LEU A 132 4.08 20.08 -17.43
C LEU A 132 2.92 19.88 -16.44
N ASN A 133 1.78 20.55 -16.69
CA ASN A 133 0.59 20.43 -15.84
C ASN A 133 0.04 18.99 -15.81
N GLN A 134 0.08 18.29 -16.95
CA GLN A 134 -0.33 16.88 -17.01
C GLN A 134 0.58 15.98 -16.18
N ALA A 135 1.90 16.16 -16.29
CA ALA A 135 2.87 15.39 -15.51
C ALA A 135 2.73 15.66 -14.01
N GLU A 136 2.51 16.91 -13.60
CA GLU A 136 2.26 17.27 -12.20
C GLU A 136 1.00 16.57 -11.65
N HIS A 137 -0.11 16.61 -12.40
CA HIS A 137 -1.34 15.96 -11.99
C HIS A 137 -1.19 14.43 -11.90
N LEU A 138 -0.55 13.80 -12.88
CA LEU A 138 -0.28 12.35 -12.86
C LEU A 138 0.62 11.96 -11.69
N SER A 139 1.67 12.73 -11.42
CA SER A 139 2.57 12.49 -10.29
C SER A 139 1.82 12.51 -8.96
N MET A 140 0.93 13.49 -8.77
CA MET A 140 0.09 13.57 -7.57
C MET A 140 -0.87 12.38 -7.44
N GLN A 141 -1.55 11.99 -8.53
CA GLN A 141 -2.46 10.85 -8.52
C GLN A 141 -1.77 9.52 -8.22
N VAL A 142 -0.62 9.27 -8.86
CA VAL A 142 0.19 8.08 -8.64
C VAL A 142 0.71 8.06 -7.20
N GLY A 143 1.19 9.19 -6.69
CA GLY A 143 1.65 9.29 -5.30
C GLY A 143 0.56 8.96 -4.28
N VAL A 144 -0.66 9.45 -4.48
CA VAL A 144 -1.81 9.12 -3.62
C VAL A 144 -2.18 7.63 -3.72
N ALA A 145 -2.27 7.09 -4.94
CA ALA A 145 -2.60 5.69 -5.16
C ALA A 145 -1.56 4.74 -4.54
N LEU A 146 -0.27 5.04 -4.70
CA LEU A 146 0.82 4.29 -4.10
C LEU A 146 0.76 4.34 -2.57
N GLY A 147 0.47 5.51 -2.00
CA GLY A 147 0.27 5.67 -0.55
C GLY A 147 -0.86 4.78 0.00
N PHE A 148 -2.01 4.75 -0.68
CA PHE A 148 -3.12 3.86 -0.30
C PHE A 148 -2.78 2.38 -0.44
N LEU A 149 -2.12 2.01 -1.55
CA LEU A 149 -1.74 0.63 -1.84
C LEU A 149 -0.76 0.12 -0.77
N LYS A 150 0.27 0.91 -0.46
CA LYS A 150 1.23 0.60 0.60
C LYS A 150 0.57 0.48 1.99
N GLY A 151 -0.33 1.41 2.33
CA GLY A 151 -1.04 1.39 3.62
C GLY A 151 -1.93 0.15 3.78
N ASN A 152 -2.82 -0.09 2.82
CA ASN A 152 -3.76 -1.22 2.89
C ASN A 152 -3.05 -2.58 2.89
N LEU A 153 -1.96 -2.71 2.13
CA LEU A 153 -1.21 -3.97 2.06
C LEU A 153 -0.46 -4.26 3.36
N GLN A 154 0.08 -3.22 4.00
CA GLN A 154 0.68 -3.36 5.33
C GLN A 154 -0.35 -3.84 6.37
N ASP A 155 -1.58 -3.31 6.32
CA ASP A 155 -2.67 -3.72 7.21
C ASP A 155 -3.07 -5.19 6.98
N VAL A 156 -3.24 -5.60 5.73
CA VAL A 156 -3.56 -6.99 5.39
C VAL A 156 -2.45 -7.94 5.86
N SER A 157 -1.19 -7.60 5.65
CA SER A 157 -0.05 -8.41 6.10
C SER A 157 -0.05 -8.59 7.62
N ASN A 158 -0.29 -7.51 8.38
CA ASN A 158 -0.40 -7.54 9.84
C ASN A 158 -1.57 -8.44 10.31
N HIS A 159 -2.73 -8.36 9.67
CA HIS A 159 -3.87 -9.21 10.00
C HIS A 159 -3.61 -10.70 9.72
N LEU A 160 -2.93 -11.03 8.62
CA LEU A 160 -2.57 -12.41 8.29
C LEU A 160 -1.60 -13.00 9.31
N LEU A 161 -0.63 -12.21 9.79
CA LEU A 161 0.28 -12.61 10.86
C LEU A 161 -0.47 -12.92 12.17
N ASP A 162 -1.42 -12.06 12.58
CA ASP A 162 -2.24 -12.28 13.78
C ASP A 162 -3.10 -13.56 13.68
N VAL A 163 -3.74 -13.79 12.52
CA VAL A 163 -4.53 -15.02 12.29
C VAL A 163 -3.65 -16.26 12.35
N SER A 164 -2.47 -16.23 11.72
CA SER A 164 -1.53 -17.35 11.72
C SER A 164 -1.04 -17.67 13.14
N GLN A 165 -0.70 -16.65 13.93
CA GLN A 165 -0.31 -16.82 15.33
C GLN A 165 -1.43 -17.42 16.19
N LYS A 166 -2.67 -16.92 16.03
CA LYS A 166 -3.84 -17.48 16.72
C LYS A 166 -4.08 -18.94 16.36
N GLN A 167 -3.93 -19.31 15.09
CA GLN A 167 -4.05 -20.70 14.66
C GLN A 167 -2.95 -21.59 15.27
N ALA A 168 -1.71 -21.12 15.28
CA ALA A 168 -0.60 -21.86 15.90
C ALA A 168 -0.84 -22.09 17.40
N PHE A 169 -1.31 -21.05 18.10
CA PHE A 169 -1.66 -21.15 19.52
C PHE A 169 -2.84 -22.10 19.75
N ALA A 170 -3.88 -22.06 18.93
CA ALA A 170 -5.01 -22.98 19.01
C ALA A 170 -4.58 -24.45 18.84
N VAL A 171 -3.65 -24.74 17.92
CA VAL A 171 -3.09 -26.08 17.75
C VAL A 171 -2.30 -26.52 18.99
N GLN A 172 -1.55 -25.62 19.64
CA GLN A 172 -0.85 -25.92 20.88
C GLN A 172 -1.84 -26.24 22.03
N ILE A 173 -2.92 -25.47 22.16
CA ILE A 173 -3.97 -25.74 23.15
C ILE A 173 -4.59 -27.13 22.93
N ILE A 174 -4.97 -27.44 21.68
CA ILE A 174 -5.56 -28.75 21.36
C ILE A 174 -4.61 -29.89 21.70
N LYS A 175 -3.31 -29.73 21.39
CA LYS A 175 -2.29 -30.73 21.75
C LYS A 175 -2.16 -30.90 23.26
N ALA A 176 -2.05 -29.79 24.00
CA ALA A 176 -1.97 -29.83 25.46
C ALA A 176 -3.22 -30.47 26.08
N GLN A 177 -4.41 -30.17 25.57
CA GLN A 177 -5.65 -30.77 26.03
C GLN A 177 -5.69 -32.28 25.77
N GLU A 178 -5.24 -32.74 24.61
CA GLU A 178 -5.20 -34.16 24.27
C GLU A 178 -4.14 -34.92 25.09
N GLU A 179 -2.98 -34.30 25.35
CA GLU A 179 -1.96 -34.86 26.25
C GLU A 179 -2.50 -35.02 27.67
N GLU A 180 -3.20 -34.01 28.19
CA GLU A 180 -3.82 -34.06 29.52
C GLU A 180 -4.92 -35.12 29.58
N ARG A 181 -5.76 -35.23 28.54
CA ARG A 181 -6.76 -36.28 28.44
C ARG A 181 -6.13 -37.68 28.49
N LYS A 182 -5.02 -37.90 27.78
CA LYS A 182 -4.28 -39.18 27.79
C LYS A 182 -3.63 -39.45 29.15
N ARG A 183 -3.11 -38.42 29.82
CA ARG A 183 -2.57 -38.52 31.18
C ARG A 183 -3.65 -38.98 32.16
N VAL A 184 -4.81 -38.31 32.14
CA VAL A 184 -5.96 -38.64 32.99
C VAL A 184 -6.48 -40.05 32.73
N ALA A 185 -6.60 -40.46 31.46
CA ALA A 185 -7.03 -41.82 31.14
C ALA A 185 -6.09 -42.88 31.72
N ARG A 186 -4.77 -42.63 31.71
CA ARG A 186 -3.78 -43.50 32.36
C ARG A 186 -3.93 -43.50 33.88
N ASP A 187 -4.05 -42.33 34.51
CA ASP A 187 -4.23 -42.23 35.97
C ASP A 187 -5.49 -43.00 36.45
N ILE A 188 -6.58 -42.95 35.68
CA ILE A 188 -7.82 -43.69 35.96
C ILE A 188 -7.64 -45.20 35.75
N HIS A 189 -6.97 -45.59 34.66
CA HIS A 189 -6.75 -46.99 34.33
C HIS A 189 -5.84 -47.68 35.36
N ASP A 190 -4.69 -47.06 35.67
CA ASP A 190 -3.65 -47.69 36.48
C ASP A 190 -3.97 -47.68 37.99
N GLY A 191 -4.77 -46.73 38.48
CA GLY A 191 -5.17 -46.70 39.89
C GLY A 191 -6.56 -47.33 40.13
N PRO A 192 -7.65 -46.56 39.96
CA PRO A 192 -8.99 -47.02 40.29
C PRO A 192 -9.48 -48.26 39.54
N ALA A 193 -9.28 -48.34 38.22
CA ALA A 193 -9.81 -49.46 37.44
C ALA A 193 -9.17 -50.80 37.82
N GLN A 194 -7.84 -50.83 38.00
CA GLN A 194 -7.13 -52.00 38.54
C GLN A 194 -7.59 -52.36 39.95
N THR A 195 -7.78 -51.36 40.82
CA THR A 195 -8.24 -51.60 42.20
C THR A 195 -9.66 -52.19 42.22
N LEU A 196 -10.55 -51.73 41.34
CA LEU A 196 -11.90 -52.29 41.18
C LEU A 196 -11.86 -53.74 40.67
N ALA A 197 -10.97 -54.09 39.75
CA ALA A 197 -10.78 -55.48 39.33
C ALA A 197 -10.34 -56.38 40.51
N ASN A 198 -9.42 -55.89 41.36
CA ASN A 198 -9.02 -56.61 42.58
C ASN A 198 -10.16 -56.77 43.59
N ILE A 199 -11.05 -55.78 43.71
CA ILE A 199 -12.24 -55.85 44.57
C ILE A 199 -13.17 -56.99 44.12
N VAL A 200 -13.35 -57.20 42.82
CA VAL A 200 -14.16 -58.33 42.29
C VAL A 200 -13.55 -59.66 42.71
N ILE A 201 -12.23 -59.83 42.56
CA ILE A 201 -11.54 -61.07 42.96
C ILE A 201 -11.65 -61.29 44.47
N GLN A 202 -11.47 -60.25 45.28
CA GLN A 202 -11.61 -60.35 46.74
C GLN A 202 -13.04 -60.70 47.16
N ALA A 203 -14.06 -60.22 46.44
CA ALA A 203 -15.45 -60.60 46.68
C ALA A 203 -15.70 -62.09 46.37
N GLU A 204 -15.19 -62.60 45.25
CA GLU A 204 -15.26 -64.04 44.92
C GLU A 204 -14.55 -64.92 45.96
N ILE A 205 -13.44 -64.44 46.54
CA ILE A 205 -12.74 -65.12 47.63
C ILE A 205 -13.62 -65.15 48.89
N CYS A 206 -14.30 -64.04 49.23
CA CYS A 206 -15.23 -64.00 50.36
C CYS A 206 -16.39 -64.99 50.17
N GLU A 207 -16.93 -65.11 48.96
CA GLU A 207 -17.98 -66.09 48.62
C GLU A 207 -17.50 -67.52 48.85
N ARG A 208 -16.29 -67.87 48.38
CA ARG A 208 -15.71 -69.20 48.59
C ARG A 208 -15.36 -69.48 50.06
N LEU A 209 -14.92 -68.47 50.81
CA LEU A 209 -14.64 -68.60 52.24
C LEU A 209 -15.90 -68.80 53.06
N PHE A 210 -17.03 -68.21 52.64
CA PHE A 210 -18.31 -68.43 53.28
C PHE A 210 -18.74 -69.90 53.26
N GLU A 211 -18.37 -70.66 52.21
CA GLU A 211 -18.64 -72.09 52.12
C GLU A 211 -17.63 -72.97 52.88
N LYS A 212 -16.36 -72.55 52.96
CA LYS A 212 -15.25 -73.37 53.47
C LYS A 212 -14.81 -73.07 54.91
N ASP A 213 -14.75 -71.78 55.27
CA ASP A 213 -14.34 -71.30 56.59
C ASP A 213 -15.05 -69.96 56.92
N PRO A 214 -16.32 -70.02 57.38
CA PRO A 214 -17.14 -68.83 57.63
C PRO A 214 -16.54 -67.87 58.67
N ALA A 215 -15.65 -68.34 59.54
CA ALA A 215 -15.07 -67.54 60.62
C ALA A 215 -14.10 -66.45 60.09
N GLN A 216 -13.51 -66.64 58.91
CA GLN A 216 -12.57 -65.68 58.30
C GLN A 216 -13.27 -64.57 57.50
N VAL A 217 -14.52 -64.78 57.08
CA VAL A 217 -15.31 -63.86 56.22
C VAL A 217 -15.41 -62.43 56.78
N PRO A 218 -15.64 -62.19 58.10
CA PRO A 218 -15.70 -60.82 58.63
C PRO A 218 -14.41 -60.02 58.46
N GLY A 219 -13.24 -60.70 58.52
CA GLY A 219 -11.93 -60.09 58.32
C GLY A 219 -11.70 -59.66 56.88
N GLU A 220 -11.98 -60.56 55.94
CA GLU A 220 -11.85 -60.28 54.49
C GLU A 220 -12.85 -59.21 54.01
N LEU A 221 -14.10 -59.24 54.48
CA LEU A 221 -15.08 -58.19 54.20
C LEU A 221 -14.64 -56.82 54.74
N LYS A 222 -13.92 -56.77 55.87
CA LYS A 222 -13.38 -55.53 56.42
C LYS A 222 -12.22 -55.01 55.56
N ALA A 223 -11.34 -55.89 55.09
CA ALA A 223 -10.26 -55.56 54.17
C ALA A 223 -10.82 -55.03 52.84
N LEU A 224 -11.80 -55.73 52.25
CA LEU A 224 -12.50 -55.33 51.04
C LEU A 224 -13.13 -53.93 51.15
N LYS A 225 -13.85 -53.66 52.26
CA LYS A 225 -14.40 -52.32 52.55
C LYS A 225 -13.31 -51.25 52.64
N GLY A 226 -12.12 -51.60 53.14
CA GLY A 226 -10.95 -50.73 53.16
C GLY A 226 -10.47 -50.37 51.75
N THR A 227 -10.28 -51.39 50.89
CA THR A 227 -9.87 -51.24 49.49
C THR A 227 -10.85 -50.38 48.69
N VAL A 228 -12.15 -50.62 48.84
CA VAL A 228 -13.22 -49.83 48.18
C VAL A 228 -13.17 -48.36 48.61
N ARG A 229 -13.02 -48.09 49.91
CA ARG A 229 -12.93 -46.71 50.43
C ARG A 229 -11.68 -45.99 49.93
N GLY A 230 -10.56 -46.70 49.81
CA GLY A 230 -9.32 -46.19 49.23
C GLY A 230 -9.48 -45.77 47.77
N SER A 231 -9.99 -46.68 46.93
CA SER A 231 -10.25 -46.43 45.50
C SER A 231 -11.22 -45.27 45.27
N LEU A 232 -12.28 -45.18 46.09
CA LEU A 232 -13.23 -44.06 46.01
C LEU A 232 -12.57 -42.71 46.36
N LYS A 233 -11.61 -42.69 47.29
CA LYS A 233 -10.85 -41.48 47.64
C LYS A 233 -9.93 -41.05 46.50
N GLU A 234 -9.30 -41.99 45.82
CA GLU A 234 -8.43 -41.72 44.67
C GLU A 234 -9.22 -41.19 43.47
N LEU A 235 -10.36 -41.81 43.14
CA LEU A 235 -11.27 -41.31 42.10
C LEU A 235 -11.73 -39.88 42.39
N ARG A 236 -12.13 -39.59 43.63
CA ARG A 236 -12.52 -38.22 44.02
C ARG A 236 -11.39 -37.21 43.82
N LYS A 237 -10.14 -37.60 44.10
CA LYS A 237 -8.96 -36.75 43.88
C LYS A 237 -8.73 -36.46 42.40
N ILE A 238 -8.85 -37.48 41.54
CA ILE A 238 -8.74 -37.33 40.08
C ILE A 238 -9.83 -36.39 39.55
N ILE A 239 -11.10 -36.62 39.94
CA ILE A 239 -12.24 -35.77 39.54
C ILE A 239 -12.05 -34.32 39.99
N PHE A 240 -11.55 -34.10 41.21
CA PHE A 240 -11.30 -32.75 41.71
C PHE A 240 -10.20 -32.04 40.91
N ASN A 241 -9.12 -32.75 40.58
CA ASN A 241 -8.01 -32.20 39.78
C ASN A 241 -8.41 -31.91 38.32
N LEU A 242 -9.47 -32.53 37.83
CA LEU A 242 -10.03 -32.28 36.49
C LEU A 242 -10.95 -31.06 36.42
N ARG A 243 -11.29 -30.44 37.56
CA ARG A 243 -12.16 -29.26 37.58
C ARG A 243 -11.38 -28.04 37.07
N PRO A 244 -11.90 -27.32 36.05
CA PRO A 244 -11.29 -26.08 35.58
C PRO A 244 -11.22 -25.04 36.71
N ALA A 245 -10.06 -24.41 36.90
CA ALA A 245 -9.86 -23.36 37.92
C ALA A 245 -10.83 -22.18 37.77
N ALA A 246 -11.36 -21.93 36.56
CA ALA A 246 -12.36 -20.89 36.30
C ALA A 246 -13.74 -21.15 36.93
N LEU A 247 -14.05 -22.38 37.36
CA LEU A 247 -15.30 -22.72 38.05
C LEU A 247 -15.23 -22.52 39.57
N ASP A 248 -14.03 -22.44 40.14
CA ASP A 248 -13.87 -22.26 41.59
C ASP A 248 -14.12 -20.79 42.02
N ASP A 249 -13.89 -19.81 41.12
CA ASP A 249 -14.07 -18.38 41.43
C ASP A 249 -15.52 -17.86 41.27
N ILE A 250 -16.39 -18.55 40.53
CA ILE A 250 -17.78 -18.11 40.27
C ILE A 250 -18.82 -18.94 41.05
N GLY A 251 -18.42 -20.04 41.69
CA GLY A 251 -19.35 -21.16 41.96
C GLY A 251 -19.71 -21.51 43.40
N LEU A 252 -19.18 -20.86 44.45
CA LEU A 252 -19.43 -21.30 45.83
C LEU A 252 -20.91 -21.18 46.28
N ARG A 253 -21.79 -20.49 45.53
CA ARG A 253 -23.24 -20.47 45.78
C ARG A 253 -24.08 -21.44 44.93
N GLN A 254 -23.60 -21.90 43.78
CA GLN A 254 -24.39 -22.79 42.89
C GLN A 254 -24.08 -24.28 43.08
N LEU A 255 -23.05 -24.63 43.88
CA LEU A 255 -22.57 -26.00 44.02
C LEU A 255 -23.55 -26.96 44.75
N HIS A 256 -24.55 -26.46 45.47
CA HIS A 256 -25.49 -27.31 46.19
C HIS A 256 -26.52 -28.02 45.30
N GLU A 257 -26.89 -27.45 44.13
CA GLU A 257 -27.91 -28.05 43.26
C GLU A 257 -27.32 -28.99 42.18
N GLY A 258 -26.10 -28.70 41.71
CA GLY A 258 -25.47 -29.47 40.63
C GLY A 258 -25.02 -30.88 41.04
N ILE A 259 -24.54 -31.04 42.28
CA ILE A 259 -24.03 -32.34 42.79
C ILE A 259 -25.17 -33.35 42.95
N VAL A 260 -26.37 -32.90 43.35
CA VAL A 260 -27.55 -33.75 43.48
C VAL A 260 -28.02 -34.27 42.12
N LYS A 261 -27.92 -33.42 41.07
CA LYS A 261 -28.34 -33.78 39.71
C LYS A 261 -27.37 -34.75 39.02
N TRP A 262 -26.06 -34.59 39.22
CA TRP A 262 -25.06 -35.48 38.61
C TRP A 262 -25.04 -36.88 39.25
N VAL A 263 -25.25 -36.98 40.56
CA VAL A 263 -25.36 -38.28 41.25
C VAL A 263 -26.63 -39.03 40.84
N ALA A 264 -27.74 -38.34 40.57
CA ALA A 264 -28.98 -38.96 40.10
C ALA A 264 -28.86 -39.57 38.69
N ILE A 265 -28.05 -38.98 37.81
CA ILE A 265 -27.85 -39.44 36.43
C ILE A 265 -26.88 -40.64 36.36
N CYS A 266 -25.94 -40.77 37.30
CA CYS A 266 -24.98 -41.88 37.30
C CYS A 266 -25.43 -43.12 38.10
N VAL A 267 -26.53 -43.05 38.85
CA VAL A 267 -27.07 -44.16 39.68
C VAL A 267 -28.45 -44.64 39.19
N SER A 268 -28.93 -44.13 38.05
CA SER A 268 -30.10 -44.67 37.31
C SER A 268 -29.63 -45.37 36.05
#